data_AF-A0A522U9T0-F1
#
_entry.id   AF-A0A522U9T0-F1
#
_cell.length_a   1.000
_cell.length_b   1.000
_cell.length_c   1.000
_cell.angle_alpha   90.00
_cell.angle_beta   90.00
_cell.angle_gamma   90.00
#
_symmetry.space_group_name_H-M   'P 1'
#
loop_
_entity.id
_entity.type
_entity.pdbx_description
1 polymer ?
#
loop_
_entity_poly.entity_id
_entity_poly.type
_entity_poly.pdbx_seq_one_letter_code
_entity_poly.pdbx_strand_id
1 'polypeptide(L)'
;METNEAEAPVARLIFDLYTKKRLGARGVASYLSHHGYRSRPGQLWSHVSVLNVLRNPAYVGKIAFRDVRYDAPHPALIEADVFAKAERLLRLRCEDASARRSNTTDFLLSGLVVCASCGKRYVGTAAHGRNARYRYYTCFSRNRHGRQGCRSDVLRADLLDQAVLESLMATYADSEVVGAAIERWHSRAAEQGPDSASQVRRLEAEISGNESAVQRYFDAFENGRLPETRFASRVDALERRLTDLRAKLEEVRDSAKSVEAPSKKAVRDVEEALRDAMLNGTPGQRKRCSKS
;
A
#
# COMPACT_ATOMS: atom_id res chain seq x y z
N MET A 1 -10.94 -45.33 0.46
CA MET A 1 -9.80 -44.69 -0.21
C MET A 1 -8.72 -44.56 0.86
N GLU A 2 -7.83 -45.55 0.92
CA GLU A 2 -6.70 -45.54 1.86
C GLU A 2 -5.80 -44.35 1.52
N THR A 3 -5.47 -43.55 2.53
CA THR A 3 -4.53 -42.44 2.39
C THR A 3 -3.20 -43.00 1.90
N ASN A 4 -2.78 -42.66 0.68
CA ASN A 4 -1.46 -43.03 0.18
C ASN A 4 -0.40 -42.42 1.11
N GLU A 5 0.19 -43.22 2.00
CA GLU A 5 1.08 -42.78 3.08
C GLU A 5 2.27 -41.94 2.58
N ALA A 6 2.68 -42.13 1.31
CA ALA A 6 3.74 -41.37 0.67
C ALA A 6 3.32 -39.93 0.24
N GLU A 7 2.03 -39.68 0.02
CA GLU A 7 1.52 -38.38 -0.46
C GLU A 7 1.17 -37.42 0.70
N ALA A 8 0.88 -37.97 1.88
CA ALA A 8 0.47 -37.22 3.05
C ALA A 8 1.50 -36.17 3.54
N PRO A 9 2.82 -36.46 3.59
CA PRO A 9 3.83 -35.47 3.98
C PRO A 9 3.97 -34.33 2.97
N VAL A 10 3.83 -34.61 1.67
CA VAL A 10 3.95 -33.61 0.61
C VAL A 10 2.78 -32.63 0.64
N ALA A 11 1.57 -33.13 0.92
CA ALA A 11 0.40 -32.27 1.12
C ALA A 11 0.62 -31.30 2.31
N ARG A 12 1.08 -31.79 3.47
CA ARG A 12 1.42 -30.93 4.62
C ARG A 12 2.44 -29.86 4.26
N LEU A 13 3.49 -30.25 3.53
CA LEU A 13 4.52 -29.33 3.04
C LEU A 13 3.95 -28.25 2.11
N ILE A 14 3.03 -28.61 1.21
CA ILE A 14 2.35 -27.64 0.32
C ILE A 14 1.58 -26.59 1.12
N PHE A 15 0.79 -27.02 2.11
CA PHE A 15 0.03 -26.10 2.97
C PHE A 15 0.96 -25.19 3.78
N ASP A 16 2.06 -25.72 4.31
CA ASP A 16 3.04 -24.94 5.05
C ASP A 16 3.78 -23.92 4.18
N LEU A 17 4.25 -24.33 3.00
CA LEU A 17 4.91 -23.42 2.05
C LEU A 17 3.96 -22.30 1.59
N TYR A 18 2.67 -22.63 1.42
CA TYR A 18 1.67 -21.66 0.96
C TYR A 18 1.22 -20.70 2.07
N THR A 19 0.96 -21.21 3.28
CA THR A 19 0.36 -20.44 4.38
C THR A 19 1.39 -19.77 5.30
N LYS A 20 2.49 -20.46 5.64
CA LYS A 20 3.55 -19.94 6.53
C LYS A 20 4.61 -19.18 5.75
N LYS A 21 5.16 -19.78 4.68
CA LYS A 21 6.20 -19.16 3.83
C LYS A 21 5.63 -18.20 2.78
N ARG A 22 4.30 -18.08 2.68
CA ARG A 22 3.59 -17.14 1.78
C ARG A 22 3.95 -17.31 0.29
N LEU A 23 4.49 -18.46 -0.12
CA LEU A 23 4.85 -18.70 -1.52
C LEU A 23 3.60 -18.73 -2.42
N GLY A 24 3.75 -18.28 -3.67
CA GLY A 24 2.72 -18.45 -4.71
C GLY A 24 2.66 -19.90 -5.19
N ALA A 25 1.53 -20.32 -5.80
CA ALA A 25 1.38 -21.70 -6.29
C ALA A 25 2.49 -22.13 -7.28
N ARG A 26 3.02 -21.20 -8.10
CA ARG A 26 4.21 -21.47 -8.94
C ARG A 26 5.50 -21.63 -8.14
N GLY A 27 5.70 -20.81 -7.10
CA GLY A 27 6.86 -20.91 -6.23
C GLY A 27 6.88 -22.23 -5.45
N VAL A 28 5.72 -22.66 -4.95
CA VAL A 28 5.55 -23.97 -4.31
C VAL A 28 5.85 -25.10 -5.31
N ALA A 29 5.30 -25.05 -6.53
CA ALA A 29 5.55 -26.05 -7.56
C ALA A 29 7.04 -26.16 -7.96
N SER A 30 7.72 -25.00 -8.08
CA SER A 30 9.15 -24.93 -8.36
C SER A 30 9.98 -25.50 -7.21
N TYR A 31 9.64 -25.15 -5.96
CA TYR A 31 10.30 -25.66 -4.77
C TYR A 31 10.22 -27.18 -4.70
N LEU A 32 9.02 -27.74 -4.84
CA LEU A 32 8.80 -29.19 -4.81
C LEU A 32 9.59 -29.92 -5.91
N SER A 33 9.55 -29.39 -7.13
CA SER A 33 10.25 -29.98 -8.27
C SER A 33 11.77 -29.98 -8.08
N HIS A 34 12.32 -28.89 -7.54
CA HIS A 34 13.75 -28.74 -7.26
C HIS A 34 14.23 -29.67 -6.15
N HIS A 35 13.41 -29.89 -5.11
CA HIS A 35 13.74 -30.78 -3.98
C HIS A 35 13.39 -32.25 -4.25
N GLY A 36 13.20 -32.63 -5.51
CA GLY A 36 13.02 -34.03 -5.91
C GLY A 36 11.61 -34.59 -5.77
N TYR A 37 10.65 -33.85 -5.19
CA TYR A 37 9.26 -34.30 -5.11
C TYR A 37 8.62 -34.37 -6.52
N ARG A 38 7.81 -35.40 -6.76
CA ARG A 38 7.13 -35.63 -8.04
C ARG A 38 5.62 -35.75 -7.81
N SER A 39 4.83 -35.26 -8.77
CA SER A 39 3.36 -35.31 -8.67
C SER A 39 2.80 -36.67 -9.12
N ARG A 40 3.53 -37.32 -10.03
CA ARG A 40 3.36 -38.70 -10.50
C ARG A 40 4.76 -39.23 -10.85
N PRO A 41 4.97 -40.54 -10.99
CA PRO A 41 6.26 -41.08 -11.44
C PRO A 41 6.75 -40.33 -12.71
N GLY A 42 7.90 -39.68 -12.62
CA GLY A 42 8.50 -38.89 -13.72
C GLY A 42 7.92 -37.49 -13.97
N GLN A 43 6.83 -37.08 -13.33
CA GLN A 43 6.17 -35.80 -13.61
C GLN A 43 6.47 -34.72 -12.56
N LEU A 44 6.94 -33.55 -13.02
CA LEU A 44 7.18 -32.38 -12.18
C LEU A 44 5.89 -31.79 -11.60
N TRP A 45 6.02 -31.01 -10.52
CA TRP A 45 4.89 -30.29 -9.95
C TRP A 45 4.53 -29.09 -10.80
N SER A 46 3.24 -28.97 -11.14
CA SER A 46 2.69 -27.78 -11.81
C SER A 46 1.94 -26.90 -10.81
N HIS A 47 1.86 -25.61 -11.08
CA HIS A 47 1.05 -24.70 -10.25
C HIS A 47 -0.44 -25.09 -10.22
N VAL A 48 -0.96 -25.73 -11.28
CA VAL A 48 -2.34 -26.22 -11.32
C VAL A 48 -2.51 -27.38 -10.35
N SER A 49 -1.56 -28.32 -10.32
CA SER A 49 -1.57 -29.44 -9.37
C SER A 49 -1.52 -28.95 -7.93
N VAL A 50 -0.71 -27.94 -7.63
CA VAL A 50 -0.66 -27.30 -6.30
C VAL A 50 -2.01 -26.65 -5.95
N LEU A 51 -2.64 -25.94 -6.89
CA LEU A 51 -3.94 -25.32 -6.66
C LEU A 51 -5.04 -26.36 -6.41
N ASN A 52 -4.99 -27.50 -7.09
CA ASN A 52 -5.94 -28.60 -6.86
C ASN A 52 -5.79 -29.16 -5.45
N VAL A 53 -4.55 -29.33 -4.96
CA VAL A 53 -4.28 -29.76 -3.58
C VAL A 53 -4.86 -28.76 -2.57
N LEU A 54 -4.57 -27.48 -2.74
CA LEU A 54 -5.01 -26.43 -1.80
C LEU A 54 -6.53 -26.22 -1.78
N ARG A 55 -7.26 -26.64 -2.82
CA ARG A 55 -8.72 -26.52 -2.93
C ARG A 55 -9.47 -27.77 -2.51
N ASN A 56 -8.79 -28.90 -2.35
CA ASN A 56 -9.44 -30.18 -2.14
C ASN A 56 -9.90 -30.32 -0.67
N PRO A 57 -11.22 -30.35 -0.39
CA PRO A 57 -11.74 -30.47 0.98
C PRO A 57 -11.42 -31.82 1.64
N ALA A 58 -11.00 -32.82 0.87
CA ALA A 58 -10.60 -34.13 1.40
C ALA A 58 -9.44 -34.02 2.42
N TYR A 59 -8.61 -32.99 2.32
CA TYR A 59 -7.54 -32.79 3.30
C TYR A 59 -8.04 -32.41 4.71
N VAL A 60 -9.29 -31.99 4.86
CA VAL A 60 -9.94 -31.66 6.14
C VAL A 60 -11.03 -32.69 6.50
N GLY A 61 -11.00 -33.89 5.90
CA GLY A 61 -12.03 -34.89 6.22
C GLY A 61 -13.39 -34.60 5.59
N LYS A 62 -13.46 -33.85 4.48
CA LYS A 62 -14.72 -33.46 3.83
C LYS A 62 -14.75 -33.82 2.36
N ILE A 63 -15.91 -34.20 1.84
CA ILE A 63 -16.15 -34.43 0.42
C ILE A 63 -17.09 -33.34 -0.11
N ALA A 64 -16.79 -32.79 -1.27
CA ALA A 64 -17.71 -31.87 -1.95
C ALA A 64 -18.54 -32.65 -2.97
N PHE A 65 -19.86 -32.52 -2.89
CA PHE A 65 -20.78 -32.97 -3.92
C PHE A 65 -21.66 -31.78 -4.34
N ARG A 66 -21.53 -31.38 -5.61
CA ARG A 66 -22.06 -30.10 -6.12
C ARG A 66 -21.51 -28.94 -5.27
N ASP A 67 -22.36 -28.04 -4.79
CA ASP A 67 -21.98 -26.88 -3.98
C ASP A 67 -22.03 -27.14 -2.46
N VAL A 68 -22.29 -28.39 -2.03
CA VAL A 68 -22.44 -28.75 -0.62
C VAL A 68 -21.26 -29.63 -0.17
N ARG A 69 -20.73 -29.32 1.02
CA ARG A 69 -19.65 -30.09 1.67
C ARG A 69 -20.26 -31.05 2.70
N TYR A 70 -19.90 -32.32 2.61
CA TYR A 70 -20.31 -33.38 3.53
C TYR A 70 -19.08 -33.88 4.31
N ASP A 71 -19.31 -34.35 5.52
CA ASP A 71 -18.25 -35.00 6.30
C ASP A 71 -17.91 -36.36 5.69
N ALA A 72 -16.62 -36.62 5.56
CA ALA A 72 -16.09 -37.82 4.93
C ALA A 72 -15.65 -38.82 5.99
N PRO A 73 -15.75 -40.13 5.72
CA PRO A 73 -15.33 -41.18 6.66
C PRO A 73 -13.81 -41.35 6.78
N HIS A 74 -13.00 -40.42 6.25
CA HIS A 74 -11.54 -40.48 6.33
C HIS A 74 -11.00 -39.39 7.30
N PRO A 75 -9.92 -39.67 8.03
CA PRO A 75 -9.32 -38.70 8.94
C PRO A 75 -8.85 -37.45 8.20
N ALA A 76 -8.94 -36.30 8.86
CA ALA A 76 -8.38 -35.05 8.35
C ALA A 76 -6.84 -35.12 8.38
N LEU A 77 -6.21 -34.72 7.28
CA LEU A 77 -4.75 -34.67 7.18
C LEU A 77 -4.20 -33.30 7.61
N ILE A 78 -4.98 -32.25 7.40
CA ILE A 78 -4.65 -30.86 7.65
C ILE A 78 -5.69 -30.27 8.58
N GLU A 79 -5.23 -29.51 9.57
CA GLU A 79 -6.09 -28.77 10.49
C GLU A 79 -7.02 -27.80 9.75
N ALA A 80 -8.25 -27.68 10.23
CA ALA A 80 -9.29 -26.88 9.58
C ALA A 80 -8.92 -25.39 9.48
N ASP A 81 -8.15 -24.87 10.43
CA ASP A 81 -7.65 -23.49 10.47
C ASP A 81 -6.61 -23.21 9.37
N VAL A 82 -5.67 -24.13 9.15
CA VAL A 82 -4.65 -24.05 8.09
C VAL A 82 -5.31 -24.10 6.73
N PHE A 83 -6.31 -24.97 6.55
CA PHE A 83 -7.06 -25.05 5.31
C PHE A 83 -7.88 -23.78 5.06
N ALA A 84 -8.63 -23.28 6.06
CA ALA A 84 -9.38 -22.04 5.95
C ALA A 84 -8.47 -20.84 5.62
N LYS A 85 -7.25 -20.80 6.20
CA LYS A 85 -6.23 -19.80 5.90
C LYS A 85 -5.74 -19.90 4.44
N ALA A 86 -5.55 -21.12 3.92
CA ALA A 86 -5.20 -21.34 2.52
C ALA A 86 -6.32 -20.88 1.57
N GLU A 87 -7.58 -21.20 1.87
CA GLU A 87 -8.75 -20.75 1.09
C GLU A 87 -8.86 -19.22 1.07
N ARG A 88 -8.69 -18.56 2.22
CA ARG A 88 -8.68 -17.10 2.31
C ARG A 88 -7.57 -16.50 1.44
N LEU A 89 -6.36 -17.06 1.49
CA LEU A 89 -5.25 -16.60 0.67
C LEU A 89 -5.47 -16.83 -0.83
N LEU A 90 -6.14 -17.93 -1.20
CA LEU A 90 -6.54 -18.19 -2.58
C LEU A 90 -7.55 -17.15 -3.07
N ARG A 91 -8.58 -16.81 -2.27
CA ARG A 91 -9.57 -15.79 -2.62
C ARG A 91 -8.95 -14.42 -2.80
N LEU A 92 -8.17 -13.96 -1.82
CA LEU A 92 -7.44 -12.69 -1.90
C LEU A 92 -6.57 -12.62 -3.17
N ARG A 93 -5.87 -13.71 -3.52
CA ARG A 93 -5.03 -13.75 -4.73
C ARG A 93 -5.82 -13.89 -6.04
N CYS A 94 -7.05 -14.38 -6.01
CA CYS A 94 -7.96 -14.47 -7.15
C CYS A 94 -8.66 -13.14 -7.43
N GLU A 95 -9.18 -12.51 -6.37
CA GLU A 95 -9.94 -11.25 -6.39
C GLU A 95 -9.04 -10.05 -6.71
N ASP A 96 -7.82 -10.01 -6.17
CA ASP A 96 -6.85 -8.98 -6.52
C ASP A 96 -6.06 -9.31 -7.80
N ALA A 97 -6.55 -8.83 -8.94
CA ALA A 97 -5.71 -8.67 -10.13
C ALA A 97 -4.44 -7.81 -9.84
N SER A 98 -4.50 -6.95 -8.82
CA SER A 98 -3.40 -6.16 -8.28
C SER A 98 -2.32 -7.02 -7.58
N ALA A 99 -2.72 -8.08 -6.86
CA ALA A 99 -1.80 -9.00 -6.18
C ALA A 99 -1.10 -9.95 -7.16
N ARG A 100 -1.71 -10.21 -8.33
CA ARG A 100 -1.02 -10.85 -9.47
C ARG A 100 0.07 -9.94 -10.07
N ARG A 101 -0.03 -8.61 -9.92
CA ARG A 101 1.00 -7.62 -10.30
C ARG A 101 2.11 -7.45 -9.26
N SER A 102 2.04 -8.10 -8.10
CA SER A 102 3.13 -8.08 -7.11
C SER A 102 4.36 -8.86 -7.57
N ASN A 103 4.26 -9.58 -8.69
CA ASN A 103 5.43 -10.16 -9.34
C ASN A 103 6.45 -9.05 -9.61
N THR A 104 7.66 -9.22 -9.09
CA THR A 104 8.84 -8.33 -9.19
C THR A 104 9.36 -8.17 -10.62
N THR A 105 8.51 -8.32 -11.62
CA THR A 105 8.87 -8.25 -13.03
C THR A 105 9.02 -6.80 -13.48
N ASP A 106 10.07 -6.54 -14.25
CA ASP A 106 10.47 -5.26 -14.86
C ASP A 106 9.56 -4.81 -16.02
N PHE A 107 8.28 -5.19 -16.01
CA PHE A 107 7.33 -4.96 -17.09
C PHE A 107 6.08 -4.29 -16.53
N LEU A 108 5.95 -2.98 -16.74
CA LEU A 108 4.86 -2.15 -16.19
C LEU A 108 3.51 -2.47 -16.83
N LEU A 109 3.50 -2.75 -18.13
CA LEU A 109 2.29 -2.86 -18.96
C LEU A 109 1.89 -4.31 -19.28
N SER A 110 2.52 -5.29 -18.62
CA SER A 110 2.24 -6.71 -18.84
C SER A 110 0.77 -7.03 -18.52
N GLY A 111 0.03 -7.56 -19.50
CA GLY A 111 -1.39 -7.87 -19.35
C GLY A 111 -2.36 -6.69 -19.51
N LEU A 112 -1.86 -5.47 -19.71
CA LEU A 112 -2.67 -4.28 -20.01
C LEU A 112 -2.76 -4.02 -21.52
N VAL A 113 -1.67 -4.23 -22.24
CA VAL A 113 -1.61 -3.99 -23.69
C VAL A 113 -2.32 -5.12 -24.44
N VAL A 114 -3.31 -4.76 -25.26
CA VAL A 114 -4.09 -5.69 -26.08
C VAL A 114 -3.61 -5.62 -27.53
N CYS A 115 -3.42 -6.79 -28.14
CA CYS A 115 -3.05 -6.90 -29.54
C CYS A 115 -4.25 -6.64 -30.45
N ALA A 116 -4.16 -5.60 -31.28
CA ALA A 116 -5.22 -5.28 -32.26
C ALA A 116 -5.47 -6.41 -33.27
N SER A 117 -4.44 -7.18 -33.66
CA SER A 117 -4.58 -8.20 -34.70
C SER A 117 -5.22 -9.52 -34.23
N CYS A 118 -5.04 -9.91 -32.96
CA CYS A 118 -5.56 -11.21 -32.46
C CYS A 118 -6.35 -11.13 -31.14
N GLY A 119 -6.54 -9.92 -30.60
CA GLY A 119 -7.30 -9.68 -29.36
C GLY A 119 -6.63 -10.18 -28.07
N LYS A 120 -5.52 -10.91 -28.15
CA LYS A 120 -4.81 -11.41 -26.95
C LYS A 120 -3.89 -10.34 -26.36
N ARG A 121 -3.60 -10.47 -25.08
CA ARG A 121 -2.73 -9.55 -24.35
C ARG A 121 -1.25 -9.77 -24.69
N TYR A 122 -0.48 -8.69 -24.59
CA TYR A 122 0.96 -8.73 -24.60
C TYR A 122 1.51 -9.17 -23.25
N VAL A 123 2.63 -9.91 -23.28
CA VAL A 123 3.35 -10.41 -22.11
C VAL A 123 4.81 -9.95 -22.16
N GLY A 124 5.40 -9.70 -20.99
CA GLY A 124 6.81 -9.33 -20.87
C GLY A 124 7.74 -10.52 -21.19
N THR A 125 8.70 -10.28 -22.07
CA THR A 125 9.74 -11.23 -22.50
C THR A 125 11.09 -10.53 -22.46
N ALA A 126 12.15 -11.22 -22.04
CA ALA A 126 13.49 -10.66 -21.99
C ALA A 126 14.46 -11.53 -22.80
N ALA A 127 15.41 -10.88 -23.48
CA ALA A 127 16.52 -11.52 -24.18
C ALA A 127 17.84 -11.06 -23.56
N HIS A 128 18.81 -11.97 -23.43
CA HIS A 128 20.15 -11.65 -22.97
C HIS A 128 21.08 -11.52 -24.16
N GLY A 129 21.62 -10.31 -24.38
CA GLY A 129 22.73 -10.09 -25.29
C GLY A 129 24.08 -10.21 -24.58
N ARG A 130 25.17 -9.99 -25.32
CA ARG A 130 26.55 -10.12 -24.83
C ARG A 130 26.87 -9.20 -23.64
N ASN A 131 26.31 -7.98 -23.62
CA ASN A 131 26.60 -6.95 -22.61
C ASN A 131 25.36 -6.45 -21.85
N ALA A 132 24.13 -6.82 -22.24
CA ALA A 132 22.93 -6.25 -21.66
C ALA A 132 21.70 -7.17 -21.81
N ARG A 133 20.73 -7.00 -20.91
CA ARG A 133 19.41 -7.65 -20.96
C ARG A 133 18.39 -6.71 -21.58
N TYR A 134 17.78 -7.14 -22.68
CA TYR A 134 16.78 -6.36 -23.43
C TYR A 134 15.37 -6.83 -23.08
N ARG A 135 14.46 -5.87 -22.87
CA ARG A 135 13.07 -6.13 -22.47
C ARG A 135 12.09 -5.81 -23.61
N TYR A 136 11.14 -6.71 -23.81
CA TYR A 136 10.14 -6.61 -24.86
C TYR A 136 8.75 -7.02 -24.38
N TYR A 137 7.72 -6.40 -24.94
CA TYR A 137 6.36 -6.93 -24.90
C TYR A 137 6.12 -7.75 -26.16
N THR A 138 5.78 -9.03 -25.98
CA THR A 138 5.43 -9.94 -27.07
C THR A 138 3.98 -10.38 -26.94
N CYS A 139 3.22 -10.35 -28.05
CA CYS A 139 1.85 -10.86 -28.08
C CYS A 139 1.81 -12.32 -27.61
N PHE A 140 0.85 -12.70 -26.75
CA PHE A 140 0.75 -14.05 -26.22
C PHE A 140 0.69 -15.14 -27.31
N SER A 141 -0.12 -14.94 -28.36
CA SER A 141 -0.20 -15.88 -29.49
C SER A 141 1.13 -16.04 -30.22
N ARG A 142 1.84 -14.92 -30.43
CA ARG A 142 3.15 -14.91 -31.10
C ARG A 142 4.23 -15.56 -30.23
N ASN A 143 4.21 -15.31 -28.93
CA ASN A 143 5.15 -15.89 -27.98
C ASN A 143 5.01 -17.42 -27.91
N ARG A 144 3.78 -17.94 -28.00
CA ARG A 144 3.50 -19.38 -27.87
C ARG A 144 3.64 -20.15 -29.18
N HIS A 145 3.25 -19.56 -30.31
CA HIS A 145 3.15 -20.24 -31.60
C HIS A 145 3.98 -19.57 -32.71
N GLY A 146 4.89 -18.68 -32.34
CA GLY A 146 5.71 -17.92 -33.28
C GLY A 146 4.88 -17.01 -34.19
N ARG A 147 5.47 -16.61 -35.33
CA ARG A 147 4.81 -15.76 -36.33
C ARG A 147 3.55 -16.37 -36.96
N GLN A 148 3.39 -17.70 -36.88
CA GLN A 148 2.19 -18.39 -37.35
C GLN A 148 0.98 -18.12 -36.46
N GLY A 149 1.18 -17.95 -35.14
CA GLY A 149 0.07 -17.65 -34.22
C GLY A 149 -0.38 -16.19 -34.21
N CYS A 150 0.52 -15.25 -34.48
CA CYS A 150 0.20 -13.83 -34.65
C CYS A 150 1.38 -13.09 -35.29
N ARG A 151 1.09 -12.20 -36.26
CA ARG A 151 2.10 -11.42 -36.98
C ARG A 151 2.41 -10.07 -36.35
N SER A 152 1.67 -9.63 -35.33
CA SER A 152 1.87 -8.34 -34.67
C SER A 152 3.27 -8.21 -34.07
N ASP A 153 3.78 -6.99 -34.06
CA ASP A 153 5.15 -6.69 -33.68
C ASP A 153 5.50 -6.99 -32.24
N VAL A 154 6.79 -7.22 -32.02
CA VAL A 154 7.41 -7.31 -30.70
C VAL A 154 7.79 -5.88 -30.32
N LEU A 155 7.24 -5.38 -29.22
CA LEU A 155 7.39 -3.99 -28.83
C LEU A 155 8.56 -3.88 -27.83
N ARG A 156 9.42 -2.88 -27.98
CA ARG A 156 10.46 -2.58 -26.98
C ARG A 156 9.79 -2.09 -25.70
N ALA A 157 10.07 -2.75 -24.57
CA ALA A 157 9.40 -2.43 -23.32
C ALA A 157 9.73 -1.00 -22.86
N ASP A 158 10.99 -0.56 -23.00
CA ASP A 158 11.42 0.79 -22.57
C ASP A 158 10.66 1.90 -23.28
N LEU A 159 10.54 1.80 -24.61
CA LEU A 159 9.87 2.81 -25.43
C LEU A 159 8.37 2.85 -25.15
N LEU A 160 7.75 1.68 -25.00
CA LEU A 160 6.31 1.60 -24.75
C LEU A 160 5.97 2.06 -23.32
N ASP A 161 6.76 1.63 -22.33
CA ASP A 161 6.61 2.05 -20.94
C ASP A 161 6.76 3.58 -20.85
N GLN A 162 7.79 4.15 -21.49
CA GLN A 162 8.03 5.59 -21.52
C GLN A 162 6.87 6.35 -22.16
N ALA A 163 6.43 5.96 -23.36
CA ALA A 163 5.34 6.65 -24.06
C ALA A 163 4.02 6.63 -23.27
N VAL A 164 3.69 5.51 -22.62
CA VAL A 164 2.49 5.41 -21.78
C VAL A 164 2.62 6.25 -20.52
N LEU A 165 3.79 6.25 -19.88
CA LEU A 165 4.05 7.09 -18.71
C LEU A 165 3.95 8.58 -19.08
N GLU A 166 4.57 9.01 -20.18
CA GLU A 166 4.49 10.39 -20.67
C GLU A 166 3.04 10.82 -20.93
N SER A 167 2.24 9.97 -21.57
CA SER A 167 0.82 10.24 -21.83
C SER A 167 -0.01 10.34 -20.55
N LEU A 168 0.23 9.44 -19.58
CA LEU A 168 -0.42 9.51 -18.27
C LEU A 168 -0.04 10.80 -17.55
N MET A 169 1.26 11.13 -17.53
CA MET A 169 1.77 12.33 -16.89
C MET A 169 1.21 13.60 -17.51
N ALA A 170 1.11 13.68 -18.84
CA ALA A 170 0.48 14.82 -19.50
C ALA A 170 -0.98 14.98 -19.07
N THR A 171 -1.73 13.87 -18.97
CA THR A 171 -3.13 13.88 -18.54
C THR A 171 -3.30 14.30 -17.08
N TYR A 172 -2.38 13.88 -16.20
CA TYR A 172 -2.44 14.20 -14.76
C TYR A 172 -1.87 15.58 -14.43
N ALA A 173 -0.84 16.04 -15.16
CA ALA A 173 -0.30 17.40 -15.02
C ALA A 173 -1.31 18.48 -15.43
N ASP A 174 -2.22 18.15 -16.35
CA ASP A 174 -3.33 19.03 -16.74
C ASP A 174 -4.50 18.97 -15.74
N SER A 175 -4.47 18.05 -14.79
CA SER A 175 -5.62 17.82 -13.94
C SER A 175 -5.66 18.84 -12.80
N GLU A 176 -6.71 19.66 -12.84
CA GLU A 176 -7.31 20.40 -11.74
C GLU A 176 -7.41 19.59 -10.43
N VAL A 177 -7.12 18.29 -10.40
CA VAL A 177 -7.11 17.41 -9.22
C VAL A 177 -6.07 17.86 -8.18
N VAL A 178 -4.88 18.30 -8.59
CA VAL A 178 -3.87 18.78 -7.63
C VAL A 178 -4.29 20.15 -7.08
N GLY A 179 -4.76 21.05 -7.96
CA GLY A 179 -5.33 22.33 -7.56
C GLY A 179 -6.54 22.18 -6.63
N ALA A 180 -7.47 21.30 -6.97
CA ALA A 180 -8.67 20.98 -6.20
C ALA A 180 -8.34 20.23 -4.91
N ALA A 181 -7.27 19.42 -4.84
CA ALA A 181 -6.82 18.81 -3.60
C ALA A 181 -6.24 19.87 -2.65
N ILE A 182 -5.47 20.83 -3.18
CA ILE A 182 -4.97 21.99 -2.43
C ILE A 182 -6.14 22.87 -1.97
N GLU A 183 -7.10 23.16 -2.85
CA GLU A 183 -8.31 23.93 -2.50
C GLU A 183 -9.19 23.20 -1.48
N ARG A 184 -9.37 21.88 -1.59
CA ARG A 184 -10.09 21.08 -0.58
C ARG A 184 -9.36 21.06 0.75
N TRP A 185 -8.03 21.01 0.74
CA TRP A 185 -7.22 21.11 1.95
C TRP A 185 -7.36 22.51 2.56
N HIS A 186 -7.30 23.58 1.76
CA HIS A 186 -7.55 24.95 2.22
C HIS A 186 -8.97 25.14 2.76
N SER A 187 -9.97 24.53 2.11
CA SER A 187 -11.37 24.60 2.53
C SER A 187 -11.59 23.87 3.86
N ARG A 188 -10.98 22.68 4.04
CA ARG A 188 -11.03 21.95 5.31
C ARG A 188 -10.26 22.63 6.44
N ALA A 189 -9.12 23.25 6.13
CA ALA A 189 -8.38 24.07 7.10
C ALA A 189 -9.16 25.34 7.47
N ALA A 190 -9.86 25.95 6.52
CA ALA A 190 -10.74 27.10 6.76
C ALA A 190 -12.00 26.72 7.57
N GLU A 191 -12.54 25.51 7.41
CA GLU A 191 -13.65 24.99 8.23
C GLU A 191 -13.25 24.72 9.69
N GLN A 192 -11.97 24.40 9.95
CA GLN A 192 -11.41 24.40 11.32
C GLN A 192 -11.12 25.82 11.85
N GLY A 193 -11.28 26.84 10.99
CA GLY A 193 -10.85 28.23 11.19
C GLY A 193 -11.71 29.17 12.07
N PRO A 194 -12.98 28.91 12.44
CA PRO A 194 -13.67 29.77 13.40
C PRO A 194 -13.27 29.47 14.85
N ASP A 195 -13.10 28.19 15.19
CA ASP A 195 -12.99 27.74 16.58
C ASP A 195 -11.59 28.04 17.14
N SER A 196 -10.52 27.63 16.45
CA SER A 196 -9.15 27.89 16.92
C SER A 196 -8.79 29.37 16.95
N ALA A 197 -9.22 30.17 15.96
CA ALA A 197 -8.99 31.62 15.98
C ALA A 197 -9.79 32.32 17.10
N SER A 198 -10.99 31.84 17.41
CA SER A 198 -11.78 32.34 18.55
C SER A 198 -11.15 31.94 19.89
N GLN A 199 -10.59 30.73 19.97
CA GLN A 199 -9.91 30.19 21.13
C GLN A 199 -8.60 30.94 21.42
N VAL A 200 -7.81 31.26 20.39
CA VAL A 200 -6.63 32.11 20.51
C VAL A 200 -7.00 33.49 21.05
N ARG A 201 -8.01 34.17 20.47
CA ARG A 201 -8.49 35.48 20.95
C ARG A 201 -8.95 35.43 22.42
N ARG A 202 -9.65 34.36 22.80
CA ARG A 202 -10.11 34.18 24.19
C ARG A 202 -8.93 34.01 25.15
N LEU A 203 -7.95 33.18 24.81
CA LEU A 203 -6.77 32.94 25.63
C LEU A 203 -5.91 34.21 25.77
N GLU A 204 -5.73 34.98 24.70
CA GLU A 204 -5.03 36.27 24.73
C GLU A 204 -5.74 37.29 25.64
N ALA A 205 -7.08 37.36 25.58
CA ALA A 205 -7.87 38.20 26.48
C ALA A 205 -7.75 37.77 27.95
N GLU A 206 -7.76 36.46 28.23
CA GLU A 206 -7.55 35.93 29.59
C GLU A 206 -6.13 36.24 30.11
N ILE A 207 -5.09 36.15 29.27
CA ILE A 207 -3.72 36.51 29.63
C ILE A 207 -3.63 38.00 29.97
N SER A 208 -4.12 38.87 29.10
CA SER A 208 -4.12 40.33 29.33
C SER A 208 -4.86 40.72 30.61
N GLY A 209 -5.99 40.06 30.90
CA GLY A 209 -6.76 40.25 32.13
C GLY A 209 -5.98 39.85 33.40
N ASN A 210 -5.24 38.74 33.35
CA ASN A 210 -4.41 38.29 34.47
C ASN A 210 -3.15 39.17 34.65
N GLU A 211 -2.50 39.61 33.57
CA GLU A 211 -1.38 40.56 33.62
C GLU A 211 -1.81 41.88 34.26
N SER A 212 -2.97 42.40 33.86
CA SER A 212 -3.56 43.60 34.47
C SER A 212 -3.91 43.38 35.94
N ALA A 213 -4.31 42.16 36.33
CA ALA A 213 -4.57 41.83 37.73
C ALA A 213 -3.28 41.81 38.56
N VAL A 214 -2.21 41.23 38.02
CA VAL A 214 -0.88 41.24 38.63
C VAL A 214 -0.43 42.68 38.88
N GLN A 215 -0.52 43.56 37.87
CA GLN A 215 -0.16 44.98 38.02
C GLN A 215 -0.96 45.68 39.13
N ARG A 216 -2.29 45.46 39.19
CA ARG A 216 -3.11 46.03 40.28
C ARG A 216 -2.68 45.54 41.68
N TYR A 217 -2.20 44.31 41.80
CA TYR A 217 -1.69 43.80 43.07
C TYR A 217 -0.35 44.45 43.45
N PHE A 218 0.54 44.70 42.48
CA PHE A 218 1.77 45.46 42.69
C PHE A 218 1.46 46.90 43.15
N ASP A 219 0.58 47.61 42.44
CA ASP A 219 0.17 48.97 42.80
C ASP A 219 -0.44 49.03 44.22
N ALA A 220 -1.26 48.05 44.59
CA ALA A 220 -1.89 47.99 45.92
C ALA A 220 -0.88 47.74 47.04
N PHE A 221 0.18 46.96 46.76
CA PHE A 221 1.26 46.68 47.70
C PHE A 221 2.17 47.90 47.88
N GLU A 222 2.60 48.53 46.78
CA GLU A 222 3.43 49.74 46.81
C GLU A 222 2.77 50.91 47.56
N ASN A 223 1.45 51.03 47.46
CA ASN A 223 0.66 52.03 48.18
C ASN A 223 0.31 51.65 49.63
N GLY A 224 0.86 50.55 50.16
CA GLY A 224 0.68 50.11 51.55
C GLY A 224 -0.73 49.62 51.90
N ARG A 225 -1.57 49.32 50.91
CA ARG A 225 -2.98 48.91 51.09
C ARG A 225 -3.15 47.41 51.30
N LEU A 226 -2.07 46.62 51.17
CA LEU A 226 -2.11 45.16 51.23
C LEU A 226 -0.95 44.59 52.07
N PRO A 227 -1.23 43.70 53.05
CA PRO A 227 -0.19 42.96 53.78
C PRO A 227 0.58 41.99 52.89
N GLU A 228 1.88 41.86 53.11
CA GLU A 228 2.81 40.98 52.35
C GLU A 228 2.34 39.51 52.25
N THR A 229 1.78 38.96 53.33
CA THR A 229 1.29 37.57 53.38
C THR A 229 0.12 37.31 52.42
N ARG A 230 -0.71 38.33 52.15
CA ARG A 230 -1.82 38.26 51.18
C ARG A 230 -1.38 38.63 49.76
N PHE A 231 -0.30 39.39 49.63
CA PHE A 231 0.31 39.73 48.35
C PHE A 231 0.95 38.51 47.68
N ALA A 232 1.88 37.85 48.37
CA ALA A 232 2.66 36.74 47.82
C ALA A 232 1.77 35.59 47.32
N SER A 233 0.82 35.14 48.15
CA SER A 233 -0.08 34.03 47.79
C SER A 233 -0.96 34.32 46.57
N ARG A 234 -1.31 35.59 46.34
CA ARG A 234 -2.22 35.98 45.27
C ARG A 234 -1.49 36.24 43.95
N VAL A 235 -0.29 36.80 44.01
CA VAL A 235 0.60 36.97 42.85
C VAL A 235 1.06 35.60 42.35
N ASP A 236 1.51 34.70 43.24
CA ASP A 236 1.89 33.33 42.87
C ASP A 236 0.77 32.59 42.12
N ALA A 237 -0.48 32.74 42.57
CA ALA A 237 -1.62 32.10 41.93
C ALA A 237 -1.89 32.68 40.52
N LEU A 238 -1.70 33.98 40.32
CA LEU A 238 -1.86 34.64 39.02
C LEU A 238 -0.71 34.29 38.06
N GLU A 239 0.52 34.21 38.56
CA GLU A 239 1.69 33.83 37.77
C GLU A 239 1.62 32.37 37.30
N ARG A 240 1.20 31.45 38.18
CA ARG A 240 0.91 30.05 37.78
C ARG A 240 -0.14 30.00 36.68
N ARG A 241 -1.22 30.77 36.83
CA ARG A 241 -2.29 30.83 35.83
C ARG A 241 -1.82 31.44 34.51
N LEU A 242 -0.95 32.46 34.53
CA LEU A 242 -0.34 33.02 33.33
C LEU A 242 0.57 32.00 32.62
N THR A 243 1.32 31.22 33.39
CA THR A 243 2.18 30.16 32.86
C THR A 243 1.35 29.10 32.14
N ASP A 244 0.26 28.63 32.76
CA ASP A 244 -0.67 27.67 32.17
C ASP A 244 -1.38 28.21 30.92
N LEU A 245 -1.82 29.47 30.95
CA LEU A 245 -2.50 30.11 29.82
C LEU A 245 -1.56 30.32 28.63
N ARG A 246 -0.30 30.71 28.87
CA ARG A 246 0.71 30.85 27.82
C ARG A 246 1.08 29.51 27.21
N ALA A 247 1.20 28.45 28.01
CA ALA A 247 1.43 27.09 27.50
C ALA A 247 0.28 26.61 26.60
N LYS A 248 -0.98 26.82 27.01
CA LYS A 248 -2.17 26.49 26.21
C LYS A 248 -2.25 27.30 24.91
N LEU A 249 -1.86 28.58 24.95
CA LEU A 249 -1.82 29.42 23.76
C LEU A 249 -0.82 28.87 22.73
N GLU A 250 0.35 28.45 23.18
CA GLU A 250 1.37 27.89 22.28
C GLU A 250 0.93 26.54 21.70
N GLU A 251 0.32 25.67 22.51
CA GLU A 251 -0.24 24.38 22.04
C GLU A 251 -1.31 24.57 20.94
N VAL A 252 -2.21 25.54 21.11
CA VAL A 252 -3.23 25.88 20.10
C VAL A 252 -2.59 26.48 18.84
N ARG A 253 -1.56 27.33 18.99
CA ARG A 253 -0.83 27.92 17.86
C ARG A 253 -0.03 26.88 17.08
N ASP A 254 0.63 25.94 17.75
CA ASP A 254 1.40 24.88 17.11
C ASP A 254 0.49 23.87 16.42
N SER A 255 -0.66 23.57 17.02
CA SER A 255 -1.72 22.80 16.36
C SER A 255 -2.19 23.49 15.07
N ALA A 256 -2.30 24.82 15.06
CA ALA A 256 -2.64 25.59 13.86
C ALA A 256 -1.50 25.65 12.81
N LYS A 257 -0.23 25.73 13.22
CA LYS A 257 0.95 25.69 12.31
C LYS A 257 1.17 24.32 11.67
N SER A 258 0.81 23.23 12.35
CA SER A 258 0.90 21.88 11.77
C SER A 258 -0.03 21.67 10.56
N VAL A 259 -0.97 22.60 10.37
CA VAL A 259 -1.92 22.68 9.25
C VAL A 259 -1.48 23.81 8.31
N GLU A 260 -0.20 23.93 7.97
CA GLU A 260 0.26 24.87 6.94
C GLU A 260 0.37 24.13 5.60
N ALA A 261 -0.23 24.69 4.54
CA ALA A 261 -0.34 24.00 3.26
C ALA A 261 1.06 23.85 2.66
N PRO A 262 1.38 22.73 2.01
CA PRO A 262 2.57 22.69 1.17
C PRO A 262 2.48 23.83 0.15
N SER A 263 3.50 24.70 0.14
CA SER A 263 3.53 25.86 -0.75
C SER A 263 3.35 25.42 -2.21
N LYS A 264 2.79 26.29 -3.06
CA LYS A 264 2.67 26.02 -4.51
C LYS A 264 4.02 25.62 -5.14
N LYS A 265 5.13 26.11 -4.58
CA LYS A 265 6.49 25.73 -4.98
C LYS A 265 6.83 24.30 -4.54
N ALA A 266 6.58 23.94 -3.28
CA ALA A 266 6.82 22.58 -2.78
C ALA A 266 6.00 21.52 -3.53
N VAL A 267 4.76 21.85 -3.93
CA VAL A 267 3.95 20.95 -4.76
C VAL A 267 4.54 20.78 -6.15
N ARG A 268 5.01 21.88 -6.79
CA ARG A 268 5.69 21.81 -8.09
C ARG A 268 6.99 21.01 -8.02
N ASP A 269 7.78 21.22 -6.98
CA ASP A 269 9.05 20.50 -6.78
C ASP A 269 8.82 18.99 -6.60
N VAL A 270 7.75 18.60 -5.89
CA VAL A 270 7.33 17.19 -5.76
C VAL A 270 6.81 16.63 -7.08
N GLU A 271 6.05 17.40 -7.85
CA GLU A 271 5.57 16.99 -9.17
C GLU A 271 6.74 16.75 -10.14
N GLU A 272 7.74 17.64 -10.13
CA GLU A 272 8.93 17.53 -10.96
C GLU A 272 9.81 16.34 -10.52
N ALA A 273 9.97 16.12 -9.22
CA ALA A 273 10.67 14.96 -8.68
C ALA A 273 9.97 13.63 -9.01
N LEU A 274 8.63 13.58 -8.94
CA LEU A 274 7.84 12.42 -9.37
C LEU A 274 7.96 12.19 -10.88
N ARG A 275 7.94 13.26 -11.67
CA ARG A 275 8.14 13.21 -13.13
C ARG A 275 9.49 12.61 -13.49
N ASP A 276 10.56 13.09 -12.86
CA ASP A 276 11.89 12.56 -13.10
C ASP A 276 12.01 11.10 -12.65
N ALA A 277 11.50 10.76 -11.46
CA ALA A 277 11.52 9.39 -10.95
C ALA A 277 10.70 8.40 -11.81
N MET A 278 9.63 8.86 -12.46
CA MET A 278 8.81 8.03 -13.35
C MET A 278 9.40 7.91 -14.77
N LEU A 279 9.97 8.98 -15.33
CA LEU A 279 10.51 8.97 -16.70
C LEU A 279 11.93 8.41 -16.77
N ASN A 280 12.80 8.88 -15.87
CA ASN A 280 14.24 8.61 -15.88
C ASN A 280 14.67 7.59 -14.82
N GLY A 281 13.80 7.28 -13.84
CA GLY A 281 14.10 6.31 -12.80
C GLY A 281 14.30 4.88 -13.31
N THR A 282 15.00 4.06 -12.52
CA THR A 282 15.10 2.61 -12.74
C THR A 282 13.72 1.94 -12.73
N PRO A 283 13.52 0.76 -13.34
CA PRO A 283 12.25 0.03 -13.29
C PRO A 283 11.70 -0.17 -11.86
N GLY A 284 12.59 -0.33 -10.87
CA GLY A 284 12.22 -0.40 -9.46
C GLY A 284 11.74 0.93 -8.86
N GLN A 285 12.32 2.06 -9.28
CA GLN A 285 11.86 3.40 -8.88
C GLN A 285 10.48 3.72 -9.49
N ARG A 286 10.29 3.51 -10.79
CA ARG A 286 8.99 3.74 -11.47
C ARG A 286 7.87 2.95 -10.83
N LYS A 287 8.13 1.67 -10.50
CA LYS A 287 7.14 0.78 -9.88
C LYS A 287 6.83 1.15 -8.42
N ARG A 288 7.77 1.76 -7.68
CA ARG A 288 7.50 2.32 -6.35
C ARG A 288 6.59 3.54 -6.45
N CYS A 289 6.87 4.45 -7.38
CA CYS A 289 6.03 5.63 -7.60
C CYS A 289 4.61 5.27 -8.08
N SER A 290 4.42 4.15 -8.79
CA SER A 290 3.10 3.68 -9.24
C SER A 290 2.24 2.98 -8.16
N LYS A 291 2.78 2.78 -6.95
CA LYS A 291 2.13 2.03 -5.86
C LYS A 291 1.66 2.90 -4.68
N SER A 292 2.07 4.16 -4.65
CA SER A 292 1.62 5.18 -3.69
C SER A 292 0.44 5.94 -4.28
#